data_AF-A0A7S1FEC7-F1
#
_entry.id   AF-A0A7S1FEC7-F1
#
_cell.length_a   1.000
_cell.length_b   1.000
_cell.length_c   1.000
_cell.angle_alpha   90.00
_cell.angle_beta   90.00
_cell.angle_gamma   90.00
#
_symmetry.space_group_name_H-M   'P 1'
#
loop_
_entity.id
_entity.type
_entity.pdbx_description
1 polymer ?
#
loop_
_entity_poly.entity_id
_entity_poly.type
_entity_poly.pdbx_seq_one_letter_code
_entity_poly.pdbx_strand_id
1 'polypeptide(L)'
;CGDAPGDSLPRQSVAFSKEVTQGLLGDCWLLSAMAVMCTRPDLLDQIFMDSSYVNPCGAYCFKLFRRGMDQQVVVDDNLPVKQMGFAAQPVFARARTGPQGEVVLWPMLLEKAFAKLYGSYGAIEAGLTHEALMDMTGGLGDAIIVDGPAGVPANLWPRLVQCKRSGDLLAAGSRG
;
A
#
# COMPACT_ATOMS: atom_id res chain seq x y z
N CYS A 1 22.55 12.53 -26.16
CA CYS A 1 22.10 13.24 -24.95
C CYS A 1 22.10 12.20 -23.85
N GLY A 2 23.03 12.31 -22.90
CA GLY A 2 23.38 11.24 -21.96
C GLY A 2 22.35 11.09 -20.85
N ASP A 3 22.04 9.84 -20.52
CA ASP A 3 21.24 9.45 -19.37
C ASP A 3 21.93 9.87 -18.08
N ALA A 4 21.21 10.59 -17.21
CA ALA A 4 21.69 10.95 -15.89
C ALA A 4 21.50 9.74 -14.92
N PRO A 5 22.49 9.40 -14.08
CA PRO A 5 22.33 8.37 -13.08
C PRO A 5 21.58 8.94 -11.88
N GLY A 6 20.31 8.57 -11.69
CA GLY A 6 19.57 8.93 -10.47
C GLY A 6 18.04 9.05 -10.56
N ASP A 7 17.44 8.89 -11.73
CA ASP A 7 16.00 9.11 -11.89
C ASP A 7 15.20 7.98 -11.24
N SER A 8 14.52 8.32 -10.14
CA SER A 8 13.65 7.40 -9.40
C SER A 8 12.31 7.28 -10.12
N LEU A 9 12.05 6.10 -10.68
CA LEU A 9 10.75 5.76 -11.24
C LEU A 9 9.72 5.65 -10.10
N PRO A 10 8.49 6.17 -10.26
CA PRO A 10 7.47 6.01 -9.25
C PRO A 10 7.08 4.55 -9.04
N ARG A 11 7.34 3.67 -10.03
CA ARG A 11 7.18 2.22 -9.88
C ARG A 11 8.07 1.45 -10.87
N GLN A 12 8.74 0.39 -10.40
CA GLN A 12 9.26 -0.67 -11.27
C GLN A 12 8.12 -1.56 -11.75
N SER A 13 8.29 -2.26 -12.88
CA SER A 13 7.29 -3.21 -13.40
C SER A 13 6.91 -4.33 -12.42
N VAL A 14 7.70 -4.53 -11.35
CA VAL A 14 7.41 -5.47 -10.28
C VAL A 14 7.59 -4.77 -8.93
N ALA A 15 6.51 -4.66 -8.15
CA ALA A 15 6.57 -4.18 -6.77
C ALA A 15 6.80 -5.37 -5.83
N PHE A 16 7.66 -5.19 -4.83
CA PHE A 16 7.97 -6.24 -3.87
C PHE A 16 7.44 -5.90 -2.47
N SER A 17 6.91 -6.89 -1.75
CA SER A 17 6.42 -6.67 -0.37
C SER A 17 7.50 -6.11 0.57
N LYS A 18 8.78 -6.42 0.32
CA LYS A 18 9.93 -5.88 1.07
C LYS A 18 10.07 -4.36 0.96
N GLU A 19 9.49 -3.74 -0.07
CA GLU A 19 9.50 -2.28 -0.28
C GLU A 19 8.56 -1.56 0.68
N VAL A 20 7.55 -2.26 1.21
CA VAL A 20 6.62 -1.69 2.17
C VAL A 20 7.23 -1.79 3.56
N THR A 21 7.41 -0.66 4.23
CA THR A 21 8.00 -0.62 5.57
C THR A 21 7.33 0.44 6.42
N GLN A 22 6.87 0.04 7.60
CA GLN A 22 6.14 0.90 8.52
C GLN A 22 7.02 2.01 9.11
N GLY A 23 6.39 3.18 9.20
CA GLY A 23 6.91 4.35 9.91
C GLY A 23 6.49 4.44 11.36
N LEU A 24 6.26 5.67 11.79
CA LEU A 24 5.82 5.99 13.15
C LEU A 24 4.29 6.01 13.31
N LEU A 25 3.52 5.87 12.23
CA LEU A 25 2.05 5.89 12.24
C LEU A 25 1.46 4.52 12.59
N GLY A 26 0.33 4.52 13.29
CA GLY A 26 -0.44 3.32 13.64
C GLY A 26 -1.26 2.73 12.49
N ASP A 27 -0.73 2.74 11.26
CA ASP A 27 -1.43 2.36 10.03
C ASP A 27 -0.94 1.02 9.43
N CYS A 28 -0.39 0.14 10.28
CA CYS A 28 0.12 -1.18 9.87
C CYS A 28 -0.90 -2.03 9.09
N TRP A 29 -2.20 -1.81 9.32
CA TRP A 29 -3.28 -2.44 8.59
C TRP A 29 -3.25 -2.11 7.09
N LEU A 30 -2.96 -0.85 6.75
CA LEU A 30 -2.83 -0.36 5.38
C LEU A 30 -1.55 -0.90 4.74
N LEU A 31 -0.42 -0.81 5.43
CA LEU A 31 0.86 -1.27 4.89
C LEU A 31 0.89 -2.79 4.71
N SER A 32 0.23 -3.54 5.59
CA SER A 32 0.04 -4.98 5.40
C SER A 32 -0.80 -5.27 4.16
N ALA A 33 -1.84 -4.46 3.89
CA ALA A 33 -2.63 -4.58 2.67
C ALA A 33 -1.79 -4.28 1.42
N MET A 34 -0.97 -3.22 1.45
CA MET A 34 -0.03 -2.90 0.35
C MET A 34 0.93 -4.07 0.07
N ALA A 35 1.48 -4.70 1.11
CA ALA A 35 2.35 -5.86 0.96
C ALA A 35 1.63 -7.06 0.32
N VAL A 36 0.34 -7.25 0.63
CA VAL A 36 -0.51 -8.27 -0.01
C VAL A 36 -0.79 -7.91 -1.47
N MET A 37 -1.01 -6.63 -1.80
CA MET A 37 -1.19 -6.17 -3.19
C MET A 37 0.03 -6.48 -4.06
N CYS A 38 1.26 -6.49 -3.52
CA CYS A 38 2.45 -6.90 -4.27
C CYS A 38 2.38 -8.36 -4.78
N THR A 39 1.49 -9.21 -4.23
CA THR A 39 1.27 -10.59 -4.73
C THR A 39 0.36 -10.63 -5.97
N ARG A 40 -0.32 -9.53 -6.27
CA ARG A 40 -1.20 -9.34 -7.44
C ARG A 40 -0.84 -8.05 -8.17
N PRO A 41 0.29 -8.04 -8.92
CA PRO A 41 0.75 -6.85 -9.66
C PRO A 41 -0.31 -6.29 -10.61
N ASP A 42 -1.15 -7.17 -11.18
CA ASP A 42 -2.26 -6.83 -12.07
C ASP A 42 -3.34 -5.96 -11.39
N LEU A 43 -3.59 -6.18 -10.10
CA LEU A 43 -4.50 -5.33 -9.31
C LEU A 43 -3.79 -4.06 -8.83
N LEU A 44 -2.52 -4.19 -8.42
CA LEU A 44 -1.73 -3.05 -7.97
C LEU A 44 -1.54 -2.02 -9.10
N ASP A 45 -1.33 -2.47 -10.35
CA ASP A 45 -1.26 -1.61 -11.55
C ASP A 45 -2.51 -0.78 -11.78
N GLN A 46 -3.69 -1.33 -11.50
CA GLN A 46 -4.96 -0.63 -11.71
C GLN A 46 -5.16 0.55 -10.75
N ILE A 47 -4.42 0.58 -9.64
CA ILE A 47 -4.45 1.69 -8.68
C ILE A 47 -3.71 2.91 -9.25
N PHE A 48 -2.69 2.73 -10.08
CA PHE A 48 -1.91 3.83 -10.64
C PHE A 48 -2.51 4.24 -11.99
N MET A 49 -3.09 5.44 -12.07
CA MET A 49 -3.68 5.94 -13.33
C MET A 49 -2.60 6.31 -14.37
N ASP A 50 -1.41 6.68 -13.90
CA ASP A 50 -0.24 6.88 -14.74
C ASP A 50 0.95 6.14 -14.12
N SER A 51 1.13 4.89 -14.54
CA SER A 51 2.21 4.02 -14.09
C SER A 51 3.52 4.24 -14.87
N SER A 52 3.51 5.14 -15.86
CA SER A 52 4.45 5.06 -16.99
C SER A 52 5.56 6.10 -17.02
N TYR A 53 5.69 6.97 -16.00
CA TYR A 53 6.64 8.07 -16.12
C TYR A 53 7.20 8.55 -14.78
N VAL A 54 8.49 8.90 -14.77
CA VAL A 54 9.04 9.88 -13.80
C VAL A 54 8.18 11.12 -13.96
N ASN A 55 7.31 11.43 -13.00
CA ASN A 55 6.40 12.55 -13.15
C ASN A 55 7.18 13.86 -12.94
N PRO A 56 7.51 14.61 -14.01
CA PRO A 56 8.38 15.79 -13.88
C PRO A 56 7.63 16.96 -13.24
N CYS A 57 6.31 16.84 -13.08
CA CYS A 57 5.46 17.79 -12.39
C CYS A 57 5.26 17.41 -10.90
N GLY A 58 5.80 16.27 -10.45
CA GLY A 58 5.70 15.79 -9.07
C GLY A 58 4.29 15.37 -8.65
N ALA A 59 3.35 15.14 -9.56
CA ALA A 59 1.92 14.93 -9.24
C ALA A 59 1.39 13.55 -9.66
N TYR A 60 1.07 12.69 -8.69
CA TYR A 60 0.69 11.29 -8.90
C TYR A 60 -0.81 11.08 -8.71
N CYS A 61 -1.45 10.36 -9.62
CA CYS A 61 -2.88 10.07 -9.56
C CYS A 61 -3.16 8.60 -9.26
N PHE A 62 -3.93 8.38 -8.20
CA PHE A 62 -4.35 7.06 -7.74
C PHE A 62 -5.85 6.88 -7.97
N LYS A 63 -6.25 5.70 -8.40
CA LYS A 63 -7.63 5.23 -8.45
C LYS A 63 -7.86 4.36 -7.21
N LEU A 64 -8.68 4.85 -6.29
CA LEU A 64 -9.10 4.11 -5.09
C LEU A 64 -10.61 3.94 -5.12
N PHE A 65 -11.13 2.92 -4.46
CA PHE A 65 -12.55 2.69 -4.30
C PHE A 65 -12.99 3.11 -2.90
N ARG A 66 -14.05 3.91 -2.77
CA ARG A 66 -14.59 4.22 -1.45
C ARG A 66 -16.06 4.56 -1.55
N ARG A 67 -16.86 4.10 -0.58
CA ARG A 67 -18.32 4.32 -0.54
C ARG A 67 -19.05 3.86 -1.82
N GLY A 68 -18.58 2.78 -2.43
CA GLY A 68 -19.24 2.17 -3.59
C GLY A 68 -18.89 2.80 -4.94
N MET A 69 -17.90 3.70 -5.01
CA MET A 69 -17.50 4.37 -6.24
C MET A 69 -15.98 4.56 -6.35
N ASP A 70 -15.51 4.63 -7.59
CA ASP A 70 -14.13 4.99 -7.92
C ASP A 70 -13.86 6.46 -7.57
N GLN A 71 -12.76 6.70 -6.87
CA GLN A 71 -12.29 7.98 -6.37
C GLN A 71 -10.89 8.22 -6.93
N GLN A 72 -10.72 9.31 -7.67
CA GLN A 72 -9.42 9.73 -8.16
C GLN A 72 -8.74 10.63 -7.12
N VAL A 73 -7.56 10.24 -6.67
CA VAL A 73 -6.80 10.96 -5.65
C VAL A 73 -5.46 11.37 -6.22
N VAL A 74 -5.30 12.68 -6.44
CA VAL A 74 -4.04 13.27 -6.89
C VAL A 74 -3.24 13.74 -5.69
N VAL A 75 -1.97 13.35 -5.59
CA VAL A 75 -1.04 13.78 -4.54
C VAL A 75 0.28 14.21 -5.15
N ASP A 76 0.91 15.22 -4.55
CA ASP A 76 2.29 15.58 -4.89
C ASP A 76 3.33 14.71 -4.14
N ASP A 77 4.60 14.84 -4.46
CA ASP A 77 5.74 14.18 -3.80
C ASP A 77 6.27 14.89 -2.55
N ASN A 78 5.62 15.94 -2.04
CA ASN A 78 5.99 16.53 -0.75
C ASN A 78 5.58 15.61 0.40
N LEU A 79 6.51 14.76 0.83
CA LEU A 79 6.29 13.78 1.89
C LEU A 79 6.70 14.34 3.26
N PRO A 80 5.97 14.02 4.34
CA PRO A 80 6.38 14.37 5.70
C PRO A 80 7.71 13.71 6.07
N VAL A 81 8.72 14.54 6.32
CA VAL A 81 10.07 14.10 6.72
C VAL A 81 10.45 14.68 8.08
N LYS A 82 11.18 13.89 8.87
CA LYS A 82 11.83 14.35 10.10
C LYS A 82 13.30 14.59 9.81
N GLN A 83 13.77 15.78 10.17
CA GLN A 83 15.19 16.10 10.12
C GLN A 83 15.94 15.33 11.22
N MET A 84 16.96 14.59 10.80
CA MET A 84 17.85 13.79 11.64
C MET A 84 19.30 14.25 11.36
N GLY A 85 19.68 15.37 11.95
CA GLY A 85 20.97 16.02 11.69
C GLY A 85 21.06 16.57 10.27
N PHE A 86 22.01 16.06 9.48
CA PHE A 86 22.18 16.42 8.06
C PHE A 86 21.32 15.57 7.10
N ALA A 87 20.59 14.57 7.60
CA ALA A 87 19.71 13.73 6.81
C ALA A 87 18.23 14.05 7.09
N ALA A 88 17.38 13.87 6.10
CA ALA A 88 15.93 13.85 6.25
C ALA A 88 15.42 12.42 6.07
N GLN A 89 14.51 11.96 6.94
CA GLN A 89 13.91 10.63 6.82
C GLN A 89 12.38 10.73 6.80
N PRO A 90 11.69 9.96 5.94
CA PRO A 90 10.23 9.86 5.97
C PRO A 90 9.71 9.48 7.36
N VAL A 91 8.65 10.16 7.81
CA VAL A 91 8.05 9.95 9.14
C VAL A 91 7.15 8.72 9.17
N PHE A 92 6.40 8.52 8.07
CA PHE A 92 5.42 7.45 7.90
C PHE A 92 6.04 6.32 7.08
N ALA A 93 5.36 5.76 6.07
CA ALA A 93 5.94 4.73 5.22
C ALA A 93 7.37 5.11 4.79
N ARG A 94 8.28 4.14 4.86
CA ARG A 94 9.70 4.38 4.60
C ARG A 94 10.05 4.02 3.17
N ALA A 95 10.76 4.93 2.52
CA ALA A 95 11.41 4.65 1.25
C ALA A 95 12.42 3.51 1.42
N ARG A 96 12.54 2.67 0.39
CA ARG A 96 13.66 1.74 0.25
C ARG A 96 14.40 1.99 -1.03
N THR A 97 15.69 1.70 -1.01
CA THR A 97 16.47 1.56 -2.22
C THR A 97 16.19 0.19 -2.82
N GLY A 98 15.69 0.17 -4.05
CA GLY A 98 15.47 -1.05 -4.78
C GLY A 98 16.77 -1.65 -5.31
N PRO A 99 16.70 -2.79 -6.03
CA PRO A 99 17.87 -3.58 -6.39
C PRO A 99 18.89 -2.85 -7.28
N GLN A 100 18.48 -1.81 -8.01
CA GLN A 100 19.30 -1.09 -8.98
C GLN A 100 19.75 0.28 -8.44
N GLY A 101 19.53 0.56 -7.15
CA GLY A 101 19.91 1.82 -6.51
C GLY A 101 18.85 2.92 -6.55
N GLU A 102 17.70 2.64 -7.16
CA GLU A 102 16.55 3.54 -7.28
C GLU A 102 15.78 3.67 -5.96
N VAL A 103 15.23 4.85 -5.68
CA VAL A 103 14.38 5.08 -4.52
C VAL A 103 12.94 4.66 -4.85
N VAL A 104 12.39 3.74 -4.08
CA VAL A 104 11.01 3.27 -4.21
C VAL A 104 10.08 4.19 -3.43
N LEU A 105 9.28 4.99 -4.14
CA LEU A 105 8.40 6.00 -3.56
C LEU A 105 6.93 5.57 -3.44
N TRP A 106 6.50 4.56 -4.22
CA TRP A 106 5.09 4.20 -4.31
C TRP A 106 4.38 3.92 -2.97
N PRO A 107 4.99 3.25 -1.96
CA PRO A 107 4.28 3.00 -0.70
C PRO A 107 3.96 4.30 0.02
N MET A 108 4.89 5.26 0.00
CA MET A 108 4.73 6.58 0.63
C MET A 108 3.70 7.43 -0.09
N LEU A 109 3.69 7.40 -1.43
CA LEU A 109 2.72 8.14 -2.23
C LEU A 109 1.31 7.55 -2.07
N LEU A 110 1.19 6.22 -2.03
CA LEU A 110 -0.09 5.56 -1.81
C LEU A 110 -0.62 5.80 -0.39
N GLU A 111 0.25 5.75 0.62
CA GLU A 111 -0.10 6.10 2.01
C GLU A 111 -0.60 7.55 2.09
N LYS A 112 0.07 8.49 1.41
CA LYS A 112 -0.39 9.88 1.28
C LYS A 112 -1.74 10.00 0.57
N ALA A 113 -1.98 9.21 -0.47
CA ALA A 113 -3.27 9.18 -1.16
C ALA A 113 -4.39 8.67 -0.23
N PHE A 114 -4.12 7.63 0.56
CA PHE A 114 -5.03 7.16 1.60
C PHE A 114 -5.29 8.23 2.66
N ALA A 115 -4.25 8.86 3.19
CA ALA A 115 -4.37 9.97 4.14
C ALA A 115 -5.24 11.11 3.57
N LYS A 116 -5.04 11.48 2.30
CA LYS A 116 -5.85 12.51 1.62
C LYS A 116 -7.31 12.06 1.46
N LEU A 117 -7.54 10.80 1.08
CA LEU A 117 -8.88 10.24 0.92
C LEU A 117 -9.63 10.16 2.26
N TYR A 118 -8.93 9.87 3.35
CA TYR A 118 -9.47 9.76 4.71
C TYR A 118 -9.52 11.09 5.47
N GLY A 119 -8.80 12.11 4.99
CA GLY A 119 -8.83 13.48 5.47
C GLY A 119 -7.54 13.94 6.15
N SER A 120 -6.73 13.02 6.69
CA SER A 120 -5.39 13.28 7.22
C SER A 120 -4.63 11.98 7.48
N TYR A 121 -3.33 12.07 7.80
CA TYR A 121 -2.57 10.91 8.27
C TYR A 121 -3.10 10.36 9.61
N GLY A 122 -3.54 11.22 10.53
CA GLY A 122 -4.16 10.75 11.78
C GLY A 122 -5.49 10.00 11.54
N ALA A 123 -6.15 10.25 10.40
CA ALA A 123 -7.42 9.59 10.06
C ALA A 123 -7.24 8.17 9.49
N ILE A 124 -6.01 7.74 9.20
CA ILE A 124 -5.70 6.36 8.77
C ILE A 124 -5.04 5.53 9.89
N GLU A 125 -5.01 6.05 11.12
CA GLU A 125 -4.60 5.26 12.29
C GLU A 125 -5.69 4.25 12.67
N ALA A 126 -5.27 3.01 12.95
CA ALA A 126 -6.12 1.91 13.40
C ALA A 126 -7.30 1.57 12.45
N GLY A 127 -7.08 0.63 11.53
CA GLY A 127 -8.10 0.07 10.65
C GLY A 127 -7.93 -1.43 10.45
N LEU A 128 -8.74 -2.02 9.57
CA LEU A 128 -8.70 -3.46 9.28
C LEU A 128 -8.10 -3.70 7.89
N THR A 129 -7.14 -4.61 7.78
CA THR A 129 -6.40 -4.85 6.52
C THR A 129 -7.32 -5.16 5.32
N HIS A 130 -8.42 -5.87 5.54
CA HIS A 130 -9.39 -6.16 4.47
C HIS A 130 -10.11 -4.90 3.97
N GLU A 131 -10.31 -3.87 4.81
CA GLU A 131 -10.88 -2.58 4.39
C GLU A 131 -9.94 -1.85 3.43
N ALA A 132 -8.63 -1.85 3.69
CA ALA A 132 -7.65 -1.28 2.76
C ALA A 132 -7.62 -2.05 1.44
N LEU A 133 -7.75 -3.39 1.47
CA LEU A 133 -7.83 -4.21 0.26
C LEU A 133 -9.10 -3.90 -0.54
N MET A 134 -10.25 -3.72 0.12
CA MET A 134 -11.49 -3.29 -0.53
C MET A 134 -11.32 -1.90 -1.16
N ASP A 135 -10.72 -0.95 -0.44
CA ASP A 135 -10.49 0.40 -0.94
C ASP A 135 -9.47 0.45 -2.09
N MET A 136 -8.53 -0.49 -2.17
CA MET A 136 -7.57 -0.58 -3.26
C MET A 136 -8.12 -1.30 -4.50
N THR A 137 -9.08 -2.22 -4.34
CA THR A 137 -9.51 -3.13 -5.42
C THR A 137 -10.97 -2.95 -5.86
N GLY A 138 -11.80 -2.33 -5.02
CA GLY A 138 -13.26 -2.35 -5.18
C GLY A 138 -13.91 -3.72 -4.94
N GLY A 139 -13.13 -4.71 -4.48
CA GLY A 139 -13.63 -6.04 -4.15
C GLY A 139 -14.43 -6.11 -2.86
N LEU A 140 -14.94 -7.31 -2.55
CA LEU A 140 -15.61 -7.59 -1.28
C LEU A 140 -14.62 -8.22 -0.29
N GLY A 141 -14.62 -7.71 0.93
CA GLY A 141 -13.82 -8.24 2.03
C GLY A 141 -14.65 -9.12 2.95
N ASP A 142 -14.00 -10.13 3.53
CA ASP A 142 -14.52 -10.92 4.64
C ASP A 142 -13.41 -11.11 5.68
N ALA A 143 -13.78 -11.25 6.95
CA ALA A 143 -12.87 -11.40 8.06
C ALA A 143 -13.26 -12.61 8.92
N ILE A 144 -12.30 -13.50 9.16
CA ILE A 144 -12.48 -14.63 10.06
C ILE A 144 -11.78 -14.29 11.37
N ILE A 145 -12.56 -14.15 12.44
CA ILE A 145 -12.05 -13.92 13.78
C ILE A 145 -11.67 -15.27 14.38
N VAL A 146 -10.42 -15.40 14.82
CA VAL A 146 -9.90 -16.59 15.50
C VAL A 146 -9.54 -16.22 16.93
N ASP A 147 -10.44 -16.54 17.86
CA ASP A 147 -10.25 -16.28 19.30
C ASP A 147 -9.59 -17.50 19.97
N GLY A 148 -8.26 -17.56 19.86
CA GLY A 148 -7.44 -18.63 20.43
C GLY A 148 -7.55 -19.98 19.69
N PRO A 149 -6.86 -21.03 20.17
CA PRO A 149 -6.80 -22.31 19.48
C PRO A 149 -8.17 -23.00 19.32
N ALA A 150 -9.07 -22.82 20.29
CA ALA A 150 -10.42 -23.37 20.25
C ALA A 150 -11.37 -22.61 19.31
N GLY A 151 -11.04 -21.36 18.98
CA GLY A 151 -11.81 -20.52 18.06
C GLY A 151 -11.50 -20.75 16.58
N VAL A 152 -10.58 -21.67 16.25
CA VAL A 152 -10.21 -21.98 14.86
C VAL A 152 -11.35 -22.78 14.20
N PRO A 153 -12.02 -22.24 13.16
CA PRO A 153 -13.05 -22.99 12.46
C PRO A 153 -12.49 -24.26 11.80
N ALA A 154 -13.20 -25.39 11.92
CA ALA A 154 -12.76 -26.67 11.35
C ALA A 154 -12.56 -26.60 9.81
N ASN A 155 -13.29 -25.73 9.13
CA ASN A 155 -13.20 -25.49 7.69
C ASN A 155 -12.27 -24.34 7.31
N LEU A 156 -11.50 -23.76 8.25
CA LEU A 156 -10.62 -22.61 7.97
C LEU A 156 -9.61 -22.93 6.86
N TRP A 157 -8.88 -24.04 6.99
CA TRP A 157 -7.87 -24.41 6.00
C TRP A 157 -8.46 -24.69 4.61
N PRO A 158 -9.52 -25.53 4.45
CA PRO A 158 -10.21 -25.68 3.17
C PRO A 158 -10.63 -24.35 2.54
N ARG A 159 -11.16 -23.43 3.36
CA ARG A 159 -11.60 -22.12 2.91
C ARG A 159 -10.43 -21.25 2.42
N LEU A 160 -9.33 -21.19 3.16
CA LEU A 160 -8.12 -20.46 2.74
C LEU A 160 -7.54 -21.00 1.44
N VAL A 161 -7.51 -22.33 1.29
CA VAL A 161 -7.06 -23.00 0.04
C VAL A 161 -7.97 -22.64 -1.12
N GLN A 162 -9.28 -22.62 -0.92
CA GLN A 162 -10.25 -22.22 -1.94
C GLN A 162 -10.05 -20.76 -2.35
N CYS A 163 -9.97 -19.83 -1.39
CA CYS A 163 -9.75 -18.41 -1.65
C CYS A 163 -8.46 -18.17 -2.46
N LYS A 164 -7.35 -18.81 -2.05
CA LYS A 164 -6.09 -18.74 -2.78
C LYS A 164 -6.21 -19.24 -4.23
N ARG A 165 -6.97 -20.32 -4.46
CA ARG A 165 -7.21 -20.87 -5.82
C ARG A 165 -8.08 -19.96 -6.67
N SER A 166 -9.03 -19.26 -6.06
CA SER A 166 -9.89 -18.28 -6.73
C SER A 166 -9.15 -16.96 -7.05
N GLY A 167 -7.95 -16.77 -6.50
CA GLY A 167 -7.17 -15.54 -6.68
C GLY A 167 -7.50 -14.45 -5.67
N ASP A 168 -8.19 -14.78 -4.57
CA ASP A 168 -8.50 -13.81 -3.52
C ASP A 168 -7.23 -13.33 -2.81
N LEU A 169 -7.28 -12.09 -2.31
CA LEU A 169 -6.23 -11.50 -1.50
C LEU A 169 -6.41 -11.94 -0.05
N LEU A 170 -5.38 -12.57 0.52
CA LEU A 170 -5.40 -13.09 1.88
C LEU A 170 -4.47 -12.28 2.78
N ALA A 171 -5.00 -11.80 3.90
CA ALA A 171 -4.26 -11.09 4.92
C ALA A 171 -4.60 -11.65 6.31
N ALA A 172 -3.69 -11.46 7.26
CA ALA A 172 -3.89 -11.80 8.66
C ALA A 172 -3.29 -10.71 9.54
N GLY A 173 -3.87 -10.52 10.73
CA GLY A 173 -3.41 -9.57 11.73
C GLY A 173 -3.94 -9.95 13.10
N SER A 174 -3.29 -9.45 14.15
CA SER A 174 -3.78 -9.54 15.52
C SER A 174 -4.70 -8.36 15.83
N ARG A 175 -5.67 -8.55 16.73
CA ARG A 175 -6.38 -7.41 17.35
C ARG A 175 -5.35 -6.58 18.14
N GLY A 176 -5.27 -5.29 17.81
CA GLY A 176 -4.48 -4.30 18.56
C GLY A 176 -5.13 -3.91 19.87
#